data_AF-A0A5C8U7D6-F1
#
_entry.id   AF-A0A5C8U7D6-F1
#
_cell.length_a   1.000
_cell.length_b   1.000
_cell.length_c   1.000
_cell.angle_alpha   90.00
_cell.angle_beta   90.00
_cell.angle_gamma   90.00
#
_symmetry.space_group_name_H-M   'P 1'
#
loop_
_entity.id
_entity.type
_entity.pdbx_description
1 polymer ?
#
loop_
_entity_poly.entity_id
_entity_poly.type
_entity_poly.pdbx_seq_one_letter_code
_entity_poly.pdbx_strand_id
1 'polypeptide(L)'
;MATMGEFGSLLQLGFGIGAGLSVFRAPILRRANRLMRQIDRDLAAIRGVPSRIADDKISQLNLLAVRLTIKRQKLEIFEKPFLMLALLGSVTNLILLIKASTSAQTVISEIFQNMIIFISSFYYFIIVVLLEFMSWCSLDSIATKYKQIDQL
;
A
#
# COMPACT_ATOMS: atom_id res chain seq x y z
N MET A 1 19.11 -2.14 -35.66
CA MET A 1 18.80 -3.52 -35.23
C MET A 1 18.63 -3.50 -33.72
N ALA A 2 17.39 -3.58 -33.22
CA ALA A 2 17.11 -3.63 -31.78
C ALA A 2 17.48 -5.04 -31.26
N THR A 3 18.57 -5.13 -30.51
CA THR A 3 19.07 -6.39 -29.93
C THR A 3 18.16 -6.83 -28.77
N MET A 4 17.89 -8.13 -28.65
CA MET A 4 17.01 -8.77 -27.66
C MET A 4 17.12 -8.28 -26.19
N GLY A 5 18.21 -7.62 -25.80
CA GLY A 5 18.34 -6.97 -24.48
C GLY A 5 17.38 -5.81 -24.22
N GLU A 6 16.92 -5.09 -25.26
CA GLU A 6 15.98 -3.97 -25.12
C GLU A 6 14.55 -4.45 -24.76
N PHE A 7 14.16 -5.65 -25.22
CA PHE A 7 12.88 -6.26 -24.85
C PHE A 7 12.86 -6.74 -23.40
N GLY A 8 13.99 -7.25 -22.88
CA GLY A 8 14.13 -7.61 -21.47
C GLY A 8 13.98 -6.40 -20.55
N SER A 9 14.59 -5.26 -20.93
CA SER A 9 14.48 -3.97 -20.23
C SER A 9 13.03 -3.45 -20.19
N LEU A 10 12.30 -3.52 -21.31
CA LEU A 10 10.89 -3.09 -21.39
C LEU A 10 9.94 -3.99 -20.58
N LEU A 11 10.17 -5.31 -20.60
CA LEU A 11 9.40 -6.28 -19.83
C LEU A 11 9.70 -6.13 -18.32
N GLN A 12 10.94 -5.82 -17.96
CA GLN A 12 11.36 -5.52 -16.58
C GLN A 12 10.82 -4.16 -16.10
N LEU A 13 10.66 -3.19 -16.99
CA LEU A 13 9.92 -1.94 -16.74
C LEU A 13 8.44 -2.21 -16.50
N GLY A 14 7.78 -3.01 -17.35
CA GLY A 14 6.38 -3.39 -17.16
C GLY A 14 6.14 -4.17 -15.87
N PHE A 15 7.01 -5.13 -15.55
CA PHE A 15 6.96 -5.90 -14.31
C PHE A 15 7.30 -5.03 -13.08
N GLY A 16 8.26 -4.12 -13.20
CA GLY A 16 8.64 -3.16 -12.18
C GLY A 16 7.53 -2.16 -11.86
N ILE A 17 6.77 -1.71 -12.86
CA ILE A 17 5.58 -0.86 -12.66
C ILE A 17 4.48 -1.65 -11.92
N GLY A 18 4.20 -2.88 -12.33
CA GLY A 18 3.21 -3.74 -11.68
C GLY A 18 3.57 -4.05 -10.22
N ALA A 19 4.82 -4.46 -9.97
CA ALA A 19 5.33 -4.71 -8.63
C ALA A 19 5.37 -3.41 -7.79
N GLY A 20 5.82 -2.30 -8.37
CA GLY A 20 5.84 -0.99 -7.72
C GLY A 20 4.46 -0.52 -7.29
N LEU A 21 3.45 -0.64 -8.17
CA LEU A 21 2.06 -0.30 -7.84
C LEU A 21 1.50 -1.15 -6.69
N SER A 22 1.95 -2.39 -6.54
CA SER A 22 1.55 -3.25 -5.42
C SER A 22 2.13 -2.79 -4.07
N VAL A 23 3.28 -2.11 -4.06
CA VAL A 23 3.91 -1.58 -2.85
C VAL A 23 3.05 -0.48 -2.22
N PHE A 24 2.35 0.33 -3.03
CA PHE A 24 1.45 1.37 -2.53
C PHE A 24 0.17 0.80 -1.89
N ARG A 25 -0.28 -0.40 -2.30
CA ARG A 25 -1.40 -1.14 -1.67
C ARG A 25 -1.01 -1.84 -0.37
N ALA A 26 0.27 -2.17 -0.22
CA ALA A 26 0.74 -3.05 0.84
C ALA A 26 0.46 -2.54 2.27
N PRO A 27 0.63 -1.25 2.62
CA PRO A 27 0.38 -0.73 3.97
C PRO A 27 -1.03 -1.03 4.49
N ILE A 28 -2.04 -0.65 3.71
CA ILE A 28 -3.47 -0.78 4.07
C ILE A 28 -3.83 -2.25 4.15
N LEU A 29 -3.47 -3.04 3.12
CA LEU A 29 -3.80 -4.45 3.03
C LEU A 29 -3.16 -5.26 4.18
N ARG A 30 -1.89 -5.00 4.50
CA ARG A 30 -1.18 -5.70 5.58
C ARG A 30 -1.82 -5.43 6.94
N ARG A 31 -2.11 -4.16 7.26
CA ARG A 31 -2.70 -3.79 8.56
C ARG A 31 -4.14 -4.30 8.69
N ALA A 32 -4.97 -4.13 7.67
CA ALA A 32 -6.35 -4.62 7.68
C ALA A 32 -6.42 -6.15 7.80
N ASN A 33 -5.59 -6.88 7.04
CA ASN A 33 -5.55 -8.35 7.12
C ASN A 33 -5.02 -8.83 8.47
N ARG A 34 -4.06 -8.12 9.08
CA ARG A 34 -3.56 -8.46 10.41
C ARG A 34 -4.67 -8.33 11.46
N LEU A 35 -5.41 -7.23 11.46
CA LEU A 35 -6.54 -7.02 12.38
C LEU A 35 -7.66 -8.04 12.15
N MET A 36 -8.01 -8.31 10.88
CA MET A 36 -9.05 -9.30 10.57
C MET A 36 -8.67 -10.69 11.08
N ARG A 37 -7.43 -11.13 10.83
CA ARG A 37 -6.92 -12.42 11.33
C ARG A 37 -6.91 -12.51 12.85
N GLN A 38 -6.71 -11.40 13.56
CA GLN A 38 -6.81 -11.37 15.02
C GLN A 38 -8.25 -11.58 15.48
N ILE A 39 -9.19 -10.81 14.91
CA ILE A 39 -10.63 -10.96 15.19
C ILE A 39 -11.12 -12.37 14.88
N ASP A 40 -10.74 -12.94 13.73
CA ASP A 40 -11.15 -14.29 13.32
C ASP A 40 -10.64 -15.37 14.28
N ARG A 41 -9.41 -15.22 14.80
CA ARG A 41 -8.85 -16.15 15.79
C ARG A 41 -9.61 -16.09 17.10
N ASP A 42 -9.95 -14.90 17.58
CA ASP A 42 -10.68 -14.74 18.84
C ASP A 42 -12.10 -15.25 18.71
N LEU A 43 -12.77 -14.98 17.57
CA LEU A 43 -14.06 -15.56 17.25
C LEU A 43 -13.99 -17.10 17.23
N ALA A 44 -12.95 -17.68 16.65
CA ALA A 44 -12.75 -19.13 16.63
C ALA A 44 -12.49 -19.71 18.03
N ALA A 45 -11.76 -18.98 18.90
CA ALA A 45 -11.44 -19.41 20.26
C ALA A 45 -12.67 -19.38 21.18
N ILE A 46 -13.58 -18.44 20.97
CA ILE A 46 -14.78 -18.25 21.83
C ILE A 46 -15.97 -19.06 21.31
N ARG A 47 -15.95 -19.48 20.03
CA ARG A 47 -16.98 -20.36 19.45
C ARG A 47 -17.09 -21.67 20.23
N GLY A 48 -18.26 -21.87 20.84
CA GLY A 48 -18.58 -23.09 21.60
C GLY A 48 -18.45 -22.95 23.11
N VAL A 49 -18.10 -21.76 23.64
CA VAL A 49 -18.15 -21.48 25.08
C VAL A 49 -19.58 -21.03 25.45
N PRO A 50 -20.36 -21.80 26.22
CA PRO A 50 -21.72 -21.42 26.61
C PRO A 50 -21.66 -20.44 27.79
N SER A 51 -21.44 -19.15 27.50
CA SER A 51 -21.44 -18.07 28.50
C SER A 51 -22.03 -16.80 27.92
N ARG A 52 -22.81 -16.06 28.72
CA ARG A 52 -23.35 -14.75 28.33
C ARG A 52 -22.25 -13.74 27.98
N ILE A 53 -21.08 -13.85 28.63
CA ILE A 53 -19.92 -13.00 28.35
C ILE A 53 -19.32 -13.36 26.98
N ALA A 54 -19.30 -14.65 26.64
CA ALA A 54 -18.83 -15.13 25.34
C ALA A 54 -19.75 -14.66 24.20
N ASP A 55 -21.08 -14.72 24.39
CA ASP A 55 -22.05 -14.25 23.40
C ASP A 55 -21.93 -12.73 23.14
N ASP A 56 -21.75 -11.93 24.19
CA ASP A 56 -21.55 -10.49 24.05
C ASP A 56 -20.22 -10.17 23.34
N LYS A 57 -19.12 -10.86 23.71
CA LYS A 57 -17.81 -10.71 23.05
C LYS A 57 -17.87 -11.09 21.57
N ILE A 58 -18.58 -12.16 21.21
CA ILE A 58 -18.81 -12.55 19.80
C ILE A 58 -19.57 -11.46 19.04
N SER A 59 -20.64 -10.90 19.63
CA SER A 59 -21.41 -9.82 19.02
C SER A 59 -20.54 -8.58 18.77
N GLN A 60 -19.75 -8.17 19.76
CA GLN A 60 -18.84 -7.03 19.66
C GLN A 60 -17.74 -7.24 18.61
N LEU A 61 -17.14 -8.43 18.56
CA LEU A 61 -16.12 -8.78 17.56
C LEU A 61 -16.70 -8.81 16.13
N ASN A 62 -17.90 -9.35 15.94
CA ASN A 62 -18.58 -9.33 14.63
C ASN A 62 -18.87 -7.91 14.16
N LEU A 63 -19.38 -7.03 15.05
CA LEU A 63 -19.58 -5.62 14.74
C LEU A 63 -18.27 -4.91 14.38
N LEU A 64 -17.17 -5.27 15.05
CA LEU A 64 -15.85 -4.74 14.75
C LEU A 64 -15.34 -5.21 13.37
N ALA A 65 -15.55 -6.48 13.00
CA ALA A 65 -15.19 -7.02 11.69
C ALA A 65 -15.94 -6.30 10.54
N VAL A 66 -17.24 -6.03 10.73
CA VAL A 66 -18.05 -5.25 9.77
C VAL A 66 -17.50 -3.83 9.64
N ARG A 67 -17.21 -3.15 10.76
CA ARG A 67 -16.62 -1.80 10.75
C ARG A 67 -15.24 -1.77 10.08
N LEU A 68 -14.41 -2.78 10.30
CA LEU A 68 -13.12 -2.93 9.64
C LEU A 68 -13.27 -3.07 8.13
N THR A 69 -14.22 -3.89 7.67
CA THR A 69 -14.53 -4.05 6.24
C THR A 69 -14.97 -2.73 5.60
N ILE A 70 -15.86 -1.98 6.24
CA ILE A 70 -16.31 -0.67 5.75
C ILE A 70 -15.15 0.33 5.70
N LYS A 71 -14.33 0.41 6.77
CA LYS A 71 -13.16 1.30 6.78
C LYS A 71 -12.14 0.92 5.72
N ARG A 72 -11.90 -0.38 5.51
CA ARG A 72 -11.01 -0.86 4.46
C ARG A 72 -11.48 -0.40 3.08
N GLN A 73 -12.77 -0.55 2.76
CA GLN A 73 -13.31 -0.08 1.47
C GLN A 73 -13.12 1.44 1.28
N LYS A 74 -13.36 2.23 2.33
CA LYS A 74 -13.11 3.68 2.28
C LYS A 74 -11.63 4.01 2.05
N LEU A 75 -10.74 3.30 2.71
CA LEU A 75 -9.29 3.43 2.52
C LEU A 75 -8.86 3.03 1.11
N GLU A 76 -9.41 1.95 0.55
CA GLU A 76 -9.13 1.53 -0.84
C GLU A 76 -9.56 2.59 -1.86
N ILE A 77 -10.71 3.25 -1.66
CA ILE A 77 -11.13 4.39 -2.52
C ILE A 77 -10.15 5.55 -2.37
N PHE A 78 -9.74 5.86 -1.14
CA PHE A 78 -8.81 6.95 -0.85
C PHE A 78 -7.39 6.68 -1.35
N GLU A 79 -6.99 5.42 -1.51
CA GLU A 79 -5.68 5.01 -2.03
C GLU A 79 -5.56 5.24 -3.55
N LYS A 80 -6.67 5.15 -4.29
CA LYS A 80 -6.69 5.32 -5.76
C LYS A 80 -5.94 6.55 -6.28
N PRO A 81 -6.10 7.77 -5.74
CA PRO A 81 -5.32 8.94 -6.17
C PRO A 81 -3.82 8.75 -5.98
N PHE A 82 -3.36 8.06 -4.93
CA PHE A 82 -1.92 7.80 -4.73
C PHE A 82 -1.38 6.79 -5.74
N LEU A 83 -2.17 5.78 -6.11
CA LEU A 83 -1.83 4.87 -7.20
C LEU A 83 -1.72 5.61 -8.53
N MET A 84 -2.64 6.55 -8.80
CA MET A 84 -2.57 7.40 -9.99
C MET A 84 -1.34 8.32 -9.98
N LEU A 85 -0.99 8.90 -8.83
CA LEU A 85 0.24 9.70 -8.67
C LEU A 85 1.49 8.84 -8.90
N ALA A 86 1.56 7.65 -8.31
CA ALA A 86 2.67 6.73 -8.54
C ALA A 86 2.79 6.33 -10.02
N LEU A 87 1.67 6.11 -10.71
CA LEU A 87 1.64 5.85 -12.15
C LEU A 87 2.16 7.05 -12.95
N LEU A 88 1.69 8.26 -12.64
CA LEU A 88 2.18 9.49 -13.27
C LEU A 88 3.67 9.70 -13.05
N GLY A 89 4.16 9.48 -11.82
CA GLY A 89 5.59 9.49 -11.51
C GLY A 89 6.36 8.47 -12.35
N SER A 90 5.79 7.29 -12.59
CA SER A 90 6.45 6.22 -13.36
C SER A 90 6.53 6.53 -14.84
N VAL A 91 5.47 7.09 -15.41
CA VAL A 91 5.48 7.56 -16.79
C VAL A 91 6.47 8.70 -16.95
N THR A 92 6.51 9.64 -15.99
CA THR A 92 7.47 10.75 -15.99
C THR A 92 8.91 10.22 -15.92
N ASN A 93 9.18 9.26 -15.04
CA ASN A 93 10.50 8.65 -14.92
C ASN A 93 10.92 7.93 -16.21
N LEU A 94 9.99 7.20 -16.84
CA LEU A 94 10.23 6.55 -18.13
C LEU A 94 10.58 7.57 -19.23
N ILE A 95 9.85 8.68 -19.32
CA ILE A 95 10.14 9.74 -20.30
C ILE A 95 11.53 10.33 -20.07
N LEU A 96 11.91 10.56 -18.80
CA LEU A 96 13.23 11.08 -18.45
C LEU A 96 14.35 10.10 -18.79
N LEU A 97 14.14 8.80 -18.53
CA LEU A 97 15.08 7.75 -18.92
C LEU A 97 15.24 7.64 -20.43
N ILE A 98 14.15 7.73 -21.21
CA ILE A 98 14.22 7.75 -22.67
C ILE A 98 15.03 8.96 -23.14
N LYS A 99 14.75 10.15 -22.60
CA LYS A 99 15.50 11.38 -22.93
C LYS A 99 16.98 11.27 -22.56
N ALA A 100 17.30 10.68 -21.40
CA ALA A 100 18.68 10.44 -20.99
C ALA A 100 19.37 9.46 -21.93
N SER A 101 18.68 8.39 -22.34
CA SER A 101 19.21 7.38 -23.27
C SER A 101 19.48 7.94 -24.66
N THR A 102 18.61 8.82 -25.19
CA THR A 102 18.82 9.44 -26.51
C THR A 102 19.91 10.51 -26.50
N SER A 103 20.17 11.12 -25.34
CA SER A 103 21.18 12.16 -25.13
C SER A 103 22.49 11.61 -24.56
N ALA A 104 22.72 10.30 -24.61
CA ALA A 104 23.88 9.65 -23.96
C ALA A 104 25.25 10.14 -24.45
N GLN A 105 25.30 10.85 -25.58
CA GLN A 105 26.53 11.43 -26.13
C GLN A 105 26.84 12.85 -25.62
N THR A 106 25.92 13.49 -24.88
CA THR A 106 26.13 14.83 -24.31
C THR A 106 26.26 14.76 -22.78
N VAL A 107 27.12 15.61 -22.22
CA VAL A 107 27.27 15.72 -20.76
C VAL A 107 25.95 16.18 -20.17
N ILE A 108 25.34 15.32 -19.37
CA ILE A 108 24.07 15.60 -18.68
C ILE A 108 24.33 16.70 -17.64
N SER A 109 23.49 17.74 -17.62
CA SER A 109 23.55 18.80 -16.60
C SER A 109 23.27 18.23 -15.21
N GLU A 110 24.03 18.68 -14.19
CA GLU A 110 23.85 18.28 -12.79
C GLU A 110 22.40 18.46 -12.29
N ILE A 111 21.71 19.51 -12.77
CA ILE A 111 20.31 19.77 -12.43
C ILE A 111 19.42 18.63 -12.93
N PHE A 112 19.65 18.14 -14.14
CA PHE A 112 18.87 17.06 -14.74
C PHE A 112 19.13 15.72 -14.05
N GLN A 113 20.38 15.44 -13.66
CA GLN A 113 20.74 14.25 -12.89
C GLN A 113 20.05 14.25 -11.51
N ASN A 114 20.09 15.36 -10.79
CA ASN A 114 19.42 15.50 -9.50
C ASN A 114 17.90 15.33 -9.63
N MET A 115 17.30 15.84 -10.73
CA MET A 115 15.87 15.68 -11.00
C MET A 115 15.48 14.21 -11.24
N ILE A 116 16.30 13.44 -11.97
CA ILE A 116 16.08 12.00 -12.19
C ILE A 116 16.14 11.23 -10.86
N ILE A 117 17.15 11.50 -10.03
CA ILE A 117 17.31 10.85 -8.72
C ILE A 117 16.10 11.17 -7.83
N PHE A 118 15.68 12.43 -7.80
CA PHE A 118 14.53 12.86 -6.99
C PHE A 118 13.24 12.14 -7.42
N ILE A 119 12.94 12.12 -8.72
CA ILE A 119 11.73 11.48 -9.26
C ILE A 119 11.78 9.96 -9.11
N SER A 120 12.96 9.34 -9.27
CA SER A 120 13.13 7.88 -9.18
C SER A 120 13.07 7.35 -7.76
N SER A 121 13.39 8.16 -6.75
CA SER A 121 13.53 7.67 -5.38
C SER A 121 12.68 8.47 -4.39
N PHE A 122 12.95 9.78 -4.27
CA PHE A 122 12.36 10.60 -3.22
C PHE A 122 10.85 10.79 -3.38
N TYR A 123 10.39 10.96 -4.62
CA TYR A 123 8.97 11.06 -4.95
C TYR A 123 8.15 9.86 -4.46
N TYR A 124 8.61 8.65 -4.78
CA TYR A 124 7.93 7.42 -4.36
C TYR A 124 8.03 7.18 -2.86
N PHE A 125 9.17 7.52 -2.25
CA PHE A 125 9.34 7.45 -0.82
C PHE A 125 8.30 8.30 -0.08
N ILE A 126 8.08 9.55 -0.51
CA ILE A 126 7.06 10.43 0.07
C ILE A 126 5.67 9.80 -0.03
N ILE A 127 5.30 9.26 -1.20
CA ILE A 127 3.99 8.64 -1.41
C ILE A 127 3.80 7.45 -0.45
N VAL A 128 4.81 6.58 -0.31
CA VAL A 128 4.74 5.43 0.61
C VAL A 128 4.60 5.87 2.05
N VAL A 129 5.40 6.85 2.50
CA VAL A 129 5.34 7.37 3.88
C VAL A 129 3.97 7.97 4.18
N LEU A 130 3.41 8.75 3.25
CA LEU A 130 2.06 9.31 3.39
C LEU A 130 1.00 8.21 3.51
N LEU A 131 1.04 7.20 2.65
CA LEU A 131 0.11 6.07 2.71
C LEU A 131 0.24 5.27 4.01
N GLU A 132 1.47 5.01 4.47
CA GLU A 132 1.73 4.31 5.73
C GLU A 132 1.15 5.11 6.91
N PHE A 133 1.42 6.42 6.98
CA PHE A 133 0.90 7.31 8.01
C PHE A 133 -0.63 7.36 8.02
N MET A 134 -1.25 7.48 6.84
CA MET A 134 -2.70 7.51 6.72
C MET A 134 -3.35 6.17 7.09
N SER A 135 -2.75 5.06 6.67
CA SER A 135 -3.21 3.72 7.03
C SER A 135 -3.18 3.53 8.55
N TRP A 136 -2.16 4.07 9.22
CA TRP A 136 -2.05 4.06 10.67
C TRP A 136 -3.16 4.85 11.32
N CYS A 137 -3.28 6.15 11.01
CA CYS A 137 -4.29 7.03 11.61
C CYS A 137 -5.73 6.51 11.44
N SER A 138 -6.05 5.94 10.27
CA SER A 138 -7.40 5.44 10.00
C SER A 138 -7.73 4.13 10.73
N LEU A 139 -6.78 3.21 10.84
CA LEU A 139 -7.00 1.89 11.45
C LEU A 139 -6.76 1.87 12.96
N ASP A 140 -6.04 2.85 13.51
CA ASP A 140 -5.71 2.91 14.96
C ASP A 140 -6.96 2.90 15.84
N SER A 141 -8.00 3.66 15.45
CA SER A 141 -9.30 3.65 16.16
C SER A 141 -9.98 2.27 16.25
N ILE A 142 -9.71 1.36 15.30
CA ILE A 142 -10.24 0.00 15.33
C ILE A 142 -9.35 -0.87 16.21
N ALA A 143 -8.04 -0.72 16.12
CA ALA A 143 -7.08 -1.42 16.98
C ALA A 143 -7.31 -1.09 18.48
N THR A 144 -7.61 0.16 18.81
CA THR A 144 -7.92 0.57 20.19
C THR A 144 -9.22 -0.04 20.70
N LYS A 145 -10.28 -0.06 19.86
CA LYS A 145 -11.54 -0.74 20.22
C LYS A 145 -11.37 -2.25 20.37
N TYR A 146 -10.56 -2.87 19.52
CA TYR A 146 -10.23 -4.29 19.65
C TYR A 146 -9.56 -4.59 20.99
N LYS A 147 -8.55 -3.80 21.40
CA LYS A 147 -7.88 -3.97 22.70
C LYS A 147 -8.84 -3.85 23.89
N GLN A 148 -9.85 -2.99 23.81
CA GLN A 148 -10.87 -2.85 24.85
C GLN A 148 -11.76 -4.10 24.96
N ILE A 149 -12.10 -4.72 23.82
CA ILE A 149 -12.90 -5.95 23.77
C ILE A 149 -12.08 -7.15 24.27
N ASP A 150 -10.78 -7.17 23.98
CA ASP A 150 -9.90 -8.26 24.39
C ASP A 150 -9.71 -8.33 25.92
N GLN A 151 -9.79 -7.17 26.60
CA GLN A 151 -9.68 -7.06 28.06
C GLN A 151 -10.94 -7.48 28.84
N LEU A 152 -12.05 -7.78 28.15
CA LEU A 152 -13.28 -8.34 28.70
C LEU A 152 -13.24 -9.87 28.70
#